data_AF-A0A6V7XI63-F1
#
_entry.id   AF-A0A6V7XI63-F1
#
_cell.length_a   1.000
_cell.length_b   1.000
_cell.length_c   1.000
_cell.angle_alpha   90.00
_cell.angle_beta   90.00
_cell.angle_gamma   90.00
#
_symmetry.space_group_name_H-M   'P 1'
#
loop_
_entity.id
_entity.type
_entity.pdbx_description
1 polymer ?
#
loop_
_entity_poly.entity_id
_entity_poly.type
_entity_poly.pdbx_seq_one_letter_code
_entity_poly.pdbx_strand_id
1 'polypeptide(L)'
;MDQQIEKEVQSLINTLGFCENGVYYQEPDCFQNVRDLIRHLRRDDRYFSVRRLCNSHNIVKSDLVPIMKSESTSDELFDASLRLAVNLCQPTLTIFENKIPDDASEWKIYYEIENYLNRTLVAFTDPEIFVQFARKMNKYFDKDWEERQEKERLLVERILVLLRCVFSIGVEGIATSDPSSSDNSIKSRIIAGFFTSGIEKIFAKLAGDSLENEFSPYILAILALIFKNLDPKAIAYEGEADLQQKSKEEFEKEQSNAIQAIKLEEEKQRKANRRNFLSGSVVVKE
;
A
#
# COMPACT_ATOMS: atom_id res chain seq x y z
N MET A 1 15.77 -30.62 4.29
CA MET A 1 14.40 -31.15 4.32
C MET A 1 14.34 -32.65 4.06
N ASP A 2 13.53 -33.36 4.82
CA ASP A 2 13.13 -34.74 4.55
C ASP A 2 12.31 -34.79 3.24
N GLN A 3 12.61 -35.70 2.32
CA GLN A 3 11.90 -35.84 1.04
C GLN A 3 10.38 -36.07 1.23
N GLN A 4 9.98 -36.68 2.34
CA GLN A 4 8.56 -36.87 2.65
C GLN A 4 7.88 -35.54 3.00
N ILE A 5 8.52 -34.71 3.84
CA ILE A 5 8.01 -33.38 4.21
C ILE A 5 7.94 -32.47 2.99
N GLU A 6 8.94 -32.53 2.10
CA GLU A 6 8.95 -31.75 0.86
C GLU A 6 7.73 -32.06 -0.02
N LYS A 7 7.45 -33.35 -0.23
CA LYS A 7 6.28 -33.79 -1.01
C LYS A 7 4.97 -33.39 -0.37
N GLU A 8 4.87 -33.50 0.95
CA GLU A 8 3.69 -33.07 1.70
C GLU A 8 3.44 -31.57 1.54
N VAL A 9 4.45 -30.73 1.79
CA VAL A 9 4.33 -29.27 1.63
C VAL A 9 4.01 -28.89 0.19
N GLN A 10 4.65 -29.53 -0.80
CA GLN A 10 4.35 -29.29 -2.20
C GLN A 10 2.90 -29.65 -2.56
N SER A 11 2.39 -30.75 -2.01
CA SER A 11 0.98 -31.13 -2.19
C SER A 11 0.06 -30.07 -1.59
N LEU A 12 0.33 -29.62 -0.36
CA LEU A 12 -0.47 -28.59 0.31
C LEU A 12 -0.52 -27.28 -0.49
N ILE A 13 0.61 -26.85 -1.05
CA ILE A 13 0.69 -25.67 -1.92
C ILE A 13 -0.19 -25.84 -3.16
N ASN A 14 -0.09 -26.99 -3.84
CA ASN A 14 -0.81 -27.25 -5.08
C ASN A 14 -2.33 -27.39 -4.88
N THR A 15 -2.78 -27.67 -3.66
CA THR A 15 -4.20 -27.84 -3.31
C THR A 15 -4.76 -26.68 -2.51
N LEU A 16 -4.20 -25.47 -2.65
CA LEU A 16 -4.81 -24.24 -2.12
C LEU A 16 -5.97 -23.77 -3.00
N GLY A 17 -5.75 -23.71 -4.30
CA GLY A 17 -6.70 -23.18 -5.26
C GLY A 17 -6.03 -22.82 -6.59
N PHE A 18 -6.77 -22.14 -7.44
CA PHE A 18 -6.27 -21.65 -8.72
C PHE A 18 -7.00 -20.37 -9.16
N CYS A 19 -6.35 -19.59 -10.01
CA CYS A 19 -6.96 -18.40 -10.61
C CYS A 19 -7.37 -18.71 -12.05
N GLU A 20 -8.65 -18.52 -12.36
CA GLU A 20 -9.21 -18.65 -13.70
C GLU A 20 -9.98 -17.37 -14.05
N ASN A 21 -9.63 -16.73 -15.18
CA ASN A 21 -10.26 -15.49 -15.65
C ASN A 21 -10.30 -14.34 -14.62
N GLY A 22 -9.28 -14.24 -13.77
CA GLY A 22 -9.19 -13.20 -12.73
C GLY A 22 -10.01 -13.48 -11.48
N VAL A 23 -10.64 -14.64 -11.38
CA VAL A 23 -11.37 -15.12 -10.21
C VAL A 23 -10.57 -16.26 -9.57
N TYR A 24 -10.40 -16.20 -8.25
CA TYR A 24 -9.71 -17.25 -7.51
C TYR A 24 -10.71 -18.29 -6.99
N TYR A 25 -10.45 -19.56 -7.29
CA TYR A 25 -11.23 -20.71 -6.88
C TYR A 25 -10.45 -21.49 -5.83
N GLN A 26 -11.02 -21.59 -4.63
CA GLN A 26 -10.46 -22.36 -3.52
C GLN A 26 -10.74 -23.85 -3.72
N GLU A 27 -9.75 -24.69 -3.44
CA GLU A 27 -9.99 -26.14 -3.32
C GLU A 27 -10.76 -26.46 -2.02
N PRO A 28 -11.47 -27.61 -1.93
CA PRO A 28 -12.30 -27.96 -0.77
C PRO A 28 -11.58 -27.88 0.59
N ASP A 29 -10.31 -28.28 0.64
CA ASP A 29 -9.50 -28.32 1.86
C ASP A 29 -8.60 -27.09 2.05
N CYS A 30 -8.82 -26.00 1.29
CA CYS A 30 -7.97 -24.80 1.30
C CYS A 30 -7.67 -24.28 2.72
N PHE A 31 -8.69 -24.14 3.57
CA PHE A 31 -8.51 -23.68 4.95
C PHE A 31 -7.63 -24.61 5.79
N GLN A 32 -7.81 -25.92 5.65
CA GLN A 32 -7.00 -26.88 6.38
C GLN A 32 -5.56 -26.86 5.85
N ASN A 33 -5.37 -26.76 4.54
CA ASN A 33 -4.05 -26.69 3.90
C ASN A 33 -3.26 -25.44 4.33
N VAL A 34 -3.90 -24.26 4.38
CA VAL A 34 -3.27 -23.04 4.93
C VAL A 34 -2.83 -23.26 6.38
N ARG A 35 -3.65 -23.91 7.21
CA ARG A 35 -3.29 -24.21 8.60
C ARG A 35 -2.14 -25.20 8.71
N ASP A 36 -2.09 -26.21 7.84
CA ASP A 36 -1.00 -27.18 7.82
C ASP A 36 0.31 -26.56 7.36
N LEU A 37 0.30 -25.66 6.37
CA LEU A 37 1.48 -24.87 6.00
C LEU A 37 2.02 -24.05 7.18
N ILE A 38 1.14 -23.39 7.95
CA ILE A 38 1.54 -22.70 9.18
C ILE A 38 2.16 -23.67 10.19
N ARG A 39 1.63 -24.90 10.34
CA ARG A 39 2.19 -25.90 11.26
C ARG A 39 3.59 -26.35 10.81
N HIS A 40 3.81 -26.54 9.51
CA HIS A 40 5.12 -26.88 8.97
C HIS A 40 6.13 -25.75 9.18
N LEU A 41 5.76 -24.49 8.92
CA LEU A 41 6.63 -23.32 9.13
C LEU A 41 7.07 -23.14 10.60
N ARG A 42 6.23 -23.53 11.57
CA ARG A 42 6.61 -23.50 12.99
C ARG A 42 7.67 -24.53 13.38
N ARG A 43 7.86 -25.56 12.55
CA ARG A 43 8.80 -26.67 12.76
C ARG A 43 9.81 -26.75 11.61
N ASP A 44 10.06 -25.62 10.95
CA ASP A 44 10.97 -25.55 9.80
C ASP A 44 12.39 -25.94 10.24
N ASP A 45 13.19 -26.41 9.28
CA ASP A 45 14.58 -26.77 9.55
C ASP A 45 15.48 -25.54 9.58
N ARG A 46 16.74 -25.72 10.03
CA ARG A 46 17.74 -24.65 10.10
C ARG A 46 18.07 -24.01 8.74
N TYR A 47 17.61 -24.62 7.64
CA TYR A 47 17.82 -24.14 6.28
C TYR A 47 16.57 -23.46 5.70
N PHE A 48 15.54 -23.25 6.55
CA PHE A 48 14.26 -22.63 6.20
C PHE A 48 13.62 -23.31 4.99
N SER A 49 13.71 -24.63 4.90
CA SER A 49 13.34 -25.36 3.68
C SER A 49 11.86 -25.24 3.34
N VAL A 50 10.97 -25.29 4.34
CA VAL A 50 9.52 -25.12 4.12
C VAL A 50 9.23 -23.70 3.66
N ARG A 51 9.81 -22.69 4.35
CA ARG A 51 9.68 -21.29 3.95
C ARG A 51 10.17 -21.06 2.53
N ARG A 52 11.35 -21.54 2.18
CA ARG A 52 11.94 -21.39 0.84
C ARG A 52 11.08 -22.06 -0.22
N LEU A 53 10.48 -23.21 0.08
CA LEU A 53 9.54 -23.87 -0.82
C LEU A 53 8.27 -23.03 -1.03
N CYS A 54 7.62 -22.56 0.03
CA CYS A 54 6.46 -21.66 -0.08
C CYS A 54 6.79 -20.37 -0.86
N ASN A 55 7.96 -19.78 -0.59
CA ASN A 55 8.42 -18.54 -1.19
C ASN A 55 8.84 -18.72 -2.66
N SER A 56 9.38 -19.88 -3.05
CA SER A 56 9.75 -20.17 -4.44
C SER A 56 8.52 -20.26 -5.35
N HIS A 57 7.40 -20.79 -4.83
CA HIS A 57 6.07 -20.80 -5.46
C HIS A 57 5.36 -19.44 -5.37
N ASN A 58 5.83 -18.52 -4.53
CA ASN A 58 5.24 -17.20 -4.29
C ASN A 58 3.74 -17.28 -3.95
N ILE A 59 3.39 -18.19 -3.03
CA ILE A 59 1.99 -18.46 -2.65
C ILE A 59 1.28 -17.23 -2.07
N VAL A 60 2.03 -16.25 -1.55
CA VAL A 60 1.47 -14.96 -1.14
C VAL A 60 0.78 -14.27 -2.33
N LYS A 61 1.43 -14.26 -3.50
CA LYS A 61 0.88 -13.66 -4.73
C LYS A 61 -0.18 -14.54 -5.39
N SER A 62 0.09 -15.83 -5.56
CA SER A 62 -0.77 -16.72 -6.33
C SER A 62 -2.05 -17.12 -5.60
N ASP A 63 -2.02 -17.17 -4.27
CA ASP A 63 -3.09 -17.75 -3.46
C ASP A 63 -3.54 -16.83 -2.33
N LEU A 64 -2.65 -16.43 -1.41
CA LEU A 64 -3.06 -15.81 -0.15
C LEU A 64 -3.67 -14.41 -0.34
N VAL A 65 -3.07 -13.56 -1.18
CA VAL A 65 -3.65 -12.25 -1.51
C VAL A 65 -4.97 -12.41 -2.26
N PRO A 66 -5.09 -13.24 -3.32
CA PRO A 66 -6.38 -13.55 -3.94
C PRO A 66 -7.45 -14.04 -2.96
N ILE A 67 -7.11 -14.95 -2.04
CA ILE A 67 -8.01 -15.43 -0.98
C ILE A 67 -8.46 -14.24 -0.10
N MET A 68 -7.54 -13.40 0.37
CA MET A 68 -7.88 -12.26 1.22
C MET A 68 -8.65 -11.16 0.49
N LYS A 69 -8.53 -11.07 -0.84
CA LYS A 69 -9.29 -10.12 -1.67
C LYS A 69 -10.74 -10.54 -1.90
N SER A 70 -11.02 -11.84 -1.94
CA SER A 70 -12.37 -12.31 -2.27
C SER A 70 -13.36 -12.00 -1.16
N GLU A 71 -14.50 -11.40 -1.53
CA GLU A 71 -15.60 -11.14 -0.60
C GLU A 71 -16.30 -12.42 -0.11
N SER A 72 -16.17 -13.52 -0.87
CA SER A 72 -16.74 -14.81 -0.50
C SER A 72 -15.89 -15.59 0.51
N THR A 73 -14.68 -15.12 0.83
CA THR A 73 -13.78 -15.77 1.76
C THR A 73 -14.31 -15.65 3.19
N SER A 74 -14.38 -16.77 3.92
CA SER A 74 -14.78 -16.79 5.33
C SER A 74 -13.79 -16.01 6.21
N ASP A 75 -14.28 -15.46 7.31
CA ASP A 75 -13.42 -14.74 8.28
C ASP A 75 -12.29 -15.65 8.81
N GLU A 76 -12.55 -16.95 9.00
CA GLU A 76 -11.56 -17.94 9.42
C GLU A 76 -10.45 -18.15 8.38
N LEU A 77 -10.82 -18.27 7.10
CA LEU A 77 -9.85 -18.47 6.03
C LEU A 77 -9.05 -17.19 5.78
N PHE A 78 -9.70 -16.03 5.80
CA PHE A 78 -9.03 -14.73 5.75
C PHE A 78 -7.96 -14.63 6.85
N ASP A 79 -8.36 -14.94 8.09
CA ASP A 79 -7.49 -14.90 9.26
C ASP A 79 -6.30 -15.86 9.16
N ALA A 80 -6.53 -17.08 8.69
CA ALA A 80 -5.47 -18.07 8.46
C ALA A 80 -4.51 -17.63 7.35
N SER A 81 -5.03 -17.15 6.21
CA SER A 81 -4.23 -16.64 5.09
C SER A 81 -3.40 -15.43 5.49
N LEU A 82 -3.96 -14.51 6.28
CA LEU A 82 -3.24 -13.37 6.84
C LEU A 82 -2.07 -13.82 7.73
N ARG A 83 -2.28 -14.81 8.61
CA ARG A 83 -1.20 -15.36 9.46
C ARG A 83 -0.09 -16.01 8.64
N LEU A 84 -0.45 -16.74 7.59
CA LEU A 84 0.53 -17.37 6.71
C LEU A 84 1.31 -16.30 5.92
N ALA A 85 0.63 -15.29 5.39
CA ALA A 85 1.25 -14.16 4.71
C ALA A 85 2.20 -13.39 5.64
N VAL A 86 1.79 -13.08 6.87
CA VAL A 86 2.67 -12.47 7.89
C VAL A 86 3.93 -13.30 8.08
N ASN A 87 3.80 -14.62 8.23
CA ASN A 87 4.95 -15.49 8.42
C ASN A 87 5.89 -15.44 7.21
N LEU A 88 5.37 -15.60 6.00
CA LEU A 88 6.18 -15.67 4.77
C LEU A 88 6.81 -14.34 4.37
N CYS A 89 6.21 -13.22 4.76
CA CYS A 89 6.72 -11.87 4.50
C CYS A 89 7.64 -11.31 5.61
N GLN A 90 7.96 -12.07 6.67
CA GLN A 90 8.88 -11.60 7.71
C GLN A 90 10.23 -11.17 7.11
N PRO A 91 10.84 -10.05 7.58
CA PRO A 91 12.18 -9.65 7.15
C PRO A 91 13.18 -10.79 7.34
N THR A 92 14.08 -10.99 6.38
CA THR A 92 15.09 -12.06 6.48
C THR A 92 15.94 -11.92 7.73
N LEU A 93 16.28 -10.70 8.12
CA LEU A 93 17.01 -10.44 9.35
C LEU A 93 16.25 -10.95 10.60
N THR A 94 14.92 -10.81 10.65
CA THR A 94 14.10 -11.34 11.75
C THR A 94 14.10 -12.87 11.76
N ILE A 95 14.06 -13.51 10.59
CA ILE A 95 14.11 -14.97 10.45
C ILE A 95 15.45 -15.52 10.96
N PHE A 96 16.54 -14.79 10.74
CA PHE A 96 17.87 -15.06 11.28
C PHE A 96 18.08 -14.54 12.71
N GLU A 97 17.01 -14.26 13.47
CA GLU A 97 17.07 -13.77 14.86
C GLU A 97 17.92 -12.50 15.05
N ASN A 98 17.93 -11.63 14.06
CA ASN A 98 18.76 -10.43 13.98
C ASN A 98 20.28 -10.69 14.01
N LYS A 99 20.71 -11.90 13.61
CA LYS A 99 22.11 -12.26 13.42
C LYS A 99 22.46 -12.23 11.94
N ILE A 100 23.74 -12.01 11.67
CA ILE A 100 24.29 -12.17 10.32
C ILE A 100 24.57 -13.67 10.07
N PRO A 101 24.49 -14.14 8.81
CA PRO A 101 24.88 -15.52 8.48
C PRO A 101 26.34 -15.82 8.85
N ASP A 102 26.58 -17.02 9.39
CA ASP A 102 27.91 -17.42 9.89
C ASP A 102 28.83 -17.95 8.77
N ASP A 103 28.24 -18.55 7.73
CA ASP A 103 28.99 -19.19 6.65
C ASP A 103 28.40 -18.93 5.25
N ALA A 104 29.15 -19.31 4.22
CA ALA A 104 28.76 -19.10 2.82
C ALA A 104 27.45 -19.79 2.43
N SER A 105 27.10 -20.91 3.07
CA SER A 105 25.85 -21.63 2.82
C SER A 105 24.66 -20.87 3.42
N GLU A 106 24.80 -20.34 4.62
CA GLU A 106 23.78 -19.51 5.26
C GLU A 106 23.59 -18.18 4.51
N TRP A 107 24.68 -17.57 4.03
CA TRP A 107 24.61 -16.40 3.14
C TRP A 107 23.80 -16.70 1.89
N LYS A 108 24.05 -17.83 1.21
CA LYS A 108 23.27 -18.22 0.03
C LYS A 108 21.77 -18.30 0.32
N ILE A 109 21.40 -18.88 1.47
CA ILE A 109 20.01 -18.96 1.92
C ILE A 109 19.43 -17.57 2.20
N TYR A 110 20.19 -16.71 2.87
CA TYR A 110 19.80 -15.34 3.16
C TYR A 110 19.42 -14.57 1.88
N TYR A 111 20.32 -14.57 0.89
CA TYR A 111 20.09 -13.89 -0.38
C TYR A 111 18.91 -14.45 -1.16
N GLU A 112 18.69 -15.76 -1.10
CA GLU A 112 17.58 -16.40 -1.78
C GLU A 112 16.23 -16.01 -1.17
N ILE A 113 16.14 -15.95 0.16
CA ILE A 113 14.95 -15.47 0.87
C ILE A 113 14.69 -14.01 0.53
N GLU A 114 15.71 -13.14 0.56
CA GLU A 114 15.59 -11.73 0.14
C GLU A 114 15.06 -11.60 -1.28
N ASN A 115 15.58 -12.39 -2.22
CA ASN A 115 15.10 -12.38 -3.61
C ASN A 115 13.63 -12.82 -3.72
N TYR A 116 13.21 -13.84 -2.96
CA TYR A 116 11.80 -14.23 -2.93
C TYR A 116 10.88 -13.17 -2.31
N LEU A 117 11.31 -12.50 -1.23
CA LEU A 117 10.56 -11.40 -0.61
C LEU A 117 10.39 -10.25 -1.61
N ASN A 118 11.44 -9.86 -2.31
CA ASN A 118 11.36 -8.82 -3.35
C ASN A 118 10.37 -9.19 -4.47
N ARG A 119 10.37 -10.45 -4.93
CA ARG A 119 9.39 -10.94 -5.92
C ARG A 119 7.95 -10.98 -5.38
N THR A 120 7.78 -11.09 -4.06
CA THR A 120 6.48 -11.12 -3.40
C THR A 120 5.82 -9.74 -3.38
N LEU A 121 6.58 -8.65 -3.41
CA LEU A 121 6.05 -7.28 -3.40
C LEU A 121 5.00 -7.00 -4.48
N VAL A 122 5.12 -7.64 -5.64
CA VAL A 122 4.14 -7.52 -6.75
C VAL A 122 2.71 -7.86 -6.28
N ALA A 123 2.56 -8.77 -5.32
CA ALA A 123 1.26 -9.16 -4.75
C ALA A 123 0.52 -7.98 -4.11
N PHE A 124 1.26 -6.98 -3.62
CA PHE A 124 0.72 -5.81 -2.93
C PHE A 124 0.63 -4.57 -3.83
N THR A 125 0.82 -4.71 -5.15
CA THR A 125 0.70 -3.58 -6.10
C THR A 125 -0.73 -3.29 -6.55
N ASP A 126 -1.66 -4.17 -6.20
CA ASP A 126 -3.09 -4.00 -6.43
C ASP A 126 -3.72 -3.34 -5.18
N PRO A 127 -4.34 -2.15 -5.30
CA PRO A 127 -4.87 -1.41 -4.17
C PRO A 127 -5.99 -2.16 -3.42
N GLU A 128 -6.67 -3.11 -4.06
CA GLU A 128 -7.82 -3.80 -3.48
C GLU A 128 -7.48 -4.53 -2.17
N ILE A 129 -6.27 -5.10 -2.03
CA ILE A 129 -5.88 -5.76 -0.78
C ILE A 129 -5.85 -4.77 0.40
N PHE A 130 -5.43 -3.53 0.16
CA PHE A 130 -5.42 -2.49 1.19
C PHE A 130 -6.84 -2.01 1.51
N VAL A 131 -7.72 -1.92 0.50
CA VAL A 131 -9.15 -1.62 0.71
C VAL A 131 -9.77 -2.68 1.62
N GLN A 132 -9.46 -3.96 1.41
CA GLN A 132 -9.90 -5.04 2.27
C GLN A 132 -9.38 -4.93 3.70
N PHE A 133 -8.10 -4.55 3.88
CA PHE A 133 -7.53 -4.28 5.19
C PHE A 133 -8.22 -3.10 5.89
N ALA A 134 -8.42 -1.97 5.20
CA ALA A 134 -9.15 -0.83 5.73
C ALA A 134 -10.56 -1.22 6.17
N ARG A 135 -11.27 -2.01 5.36
CA ARG A 135 -12.61 -2.53 5.66
C ARG A 135 -12.63 -3.37 6.96
N LYS A 136 -11.69 -4.30 7.12
CA LYS A 136 -11.57 -5.13 8.34
C LYS A 136 -11.19 -4.30 9.57
N MET A 137 -10.32 -3.31 9.42
CA MET A 137 -9.92 -2.41 10.50
C MET A 137 -11.07 -1.50 10.94
N ASN A 138 -11.79 -0.89 10.01
CA ASN A 138 -12.96 -0.05 10.34
C ASN A 138 -14.05 -0.85 11.04
N LYS A 139 -14.30 -2.11 10.64
CA LYS A 139 -15.24 -3.00 11.36
C LYS A 139 -14.92 -3.13 12.86
N TYR A 140 -13.66 -2.98 13.27
CA TYR A 140 -13.26 -2.96 14.66
C TYR A 140 -13.36 -1.55 15.27
N PHE A 141 -12.80 -0.52 14.61
CA PHE A 141 -12.70 0.84 15.16
C PHE A 141 -14.00 1.67 15.10
N ASP A 142 -14.99 1.22 14.34
CA ASP A 142 -16.32 1.84 14.29
C ASP A 142 -17.25 1.33 15.40
N LYS A 143 -16.84 0.28 16.13
CA LYS A 143 -17.58 -0.22 17.30
C LYS A 143 -17.26 0.59 18.55
N ASP A 144 -18.26 0.68 19.41
CA ASP A 144 -18.06 1.14 20.79
C ASP A 144 -17.15 0.17 21.55
N TRP A 145 -16.41 0.71 22.51
CA TRP A 145 -15.36 -0.04 23.23
C TRP A 145 -15.89 -1.32 23.91
N GLU A 146 -17.16 -1.35 24.33
CA GLU A 146 -17.81 -2.50 24.98
C GLU A 146 -18.12 -3.65 24.00
N GLU A 147 -18.31 -3.36 22.72
CA GLU A 147 -18.68 -4.35 21.70
C GLU A 147 -17.45 -5.02 21.06
N ARG A 148 -16.27 -4.44 21.29
CA ARG A 148 -15.02 -4.88 20.67
C ARG A 148 -14.58 -6.22 21.23
N GLN A 149 -14.29 -7.15 20.33
CA GLN A 149 -13.86 -8.49 20.67
C GLN A 149 -12.34 -8.63 20.48
N GLU A 150 -11.71 -9.36 21.40
CA GLU A 150 -10.26 -9.65 21.34
C GLU A 150 -9.86 -10.31 20.01
N LYS A 151 -10.70 -11.20 19.45
CA LYS A 151 -10.47 -11.82 18.14
C LYS A 151 -10.32 -10.77 17.02
N GLU A 152 -11.10 -9.70 17.06
CA GLU A 152 -11.07 -8.63 16.05
C GLU A 152 -9.88 -7.71 16.29
N ARG A 153 -9.54 -7.42 17.55
CA ARG A 153 -8.32 -6.69 17.92
C ARG A 153 -7.07 -7.38 17.37
N LEU A 154 -6.95 -8.70 17.61
CA LEU A 154 -5.85 -9.53 17.10
C LEU A 154 -5.81 -9.59 15.57
N LEU A 155 -6.95 -9.47 14.89
CA LEU A 155 -6.99 -9.39 13.43
C LEU A 155 -6.38 -8.06 12.96
N VAL A 156 -6.75 -6.95 13.58
CA VAL A 156 -6.19 -5.61 13.30
C VAL A 156 -4.68 -5.60 13.52
N GLU A 157 -4.20 -6.11 14.65
CA GLU A 157 -2.76 -6.22 14.91
C GLU A 157 -2.05 -6.99 13.81
N ARG A 158 -2.62 -8.11 13.34
CA ARG A 158 -2.00 -8.91 12.28
C ARG A 158 -1.99 -8.22 10.93
N ILE A 159 -3.01 -7.42 10.61
CA ILE A 159 -2.99 -6.55 9.42
C ILE A 159 -1.82 -5.56 9.54
N LEU A 160 -1.69 -4.89 10.67
CA LEU A 160 -0.59 -3.93 10.91
C LEU A 160 0.79 -4.60 10.84
N VAL A 161 0.94 -5.82 11.39
CA VAL A 161 2.17 -6.60 11.28
C VAL A 161 2.48 -6.96 9.82
N LEU A 162 1.49 -7.36 9.03
CA LEU A 162 1.69 -7.63 7.60
C LEU A 162 2.13 -6.37 6.85
N LEU A 163 1.47 -5.23 7.11
CA LEU A 163 1.85 -3.95 6.51
C LEU A 163 3.31 -3.60 6.84
N ARG A 164 3.72 -3.73 8.12
CA ARG A 164 5.12 -3.54 8.51
C ARG A 164 6.05 -4.47 7.73
N CYS A 165 5.71 -5.75 7.62
CA CYS A 165 6.48 -6.72 6.85
C CYS A 165 6.64 -6.28 5.39
N VAL A 166 5.55 -5.93 4.71
CA VAL A 166 5.57 -5.48 3.30
C VAL A 166 6.46 -4.26 3.10
N PHE A 167 6.31 -3.22 3.93
CA PHE A 167 7.12 -2.00 3.81
C PHE A 167 8.59 -2.17 4.23
N SER A 168 8.90 -3.22 4.99
CA SER A 168 10.28 -3.54 5.37
C SER A 168 11.09 -4.28 4.30
N ILE A 169 10.43 -4.93 3.33
CA ILE A 169 11.12 -5.69 2.29
C ILE A 169 12.01 -4.77 1.45
N GLY A 170 13.29 -5.15 1.34
CA GLY A 170 14.31 -4.36 0.65
C GLY A 170 14.62 -3.02 1.34
N VAL A 171 14.29 -2.89 2.63
CA VAL A 171 14.62 -1.72 3.49
C VAL A 171 15.34 -2.18 4.75
N GLU A 172 14.80 -3.22 5.38
CA GLU A 172 15.42 -3.96 6.47
C GLU A 172 16.16 -5.15 5.86
N GLY A 173 17.41 -5.36 6.27
CA GLY A 173 18.26 -6.40 5.71
C GLY A 173 19.71 -5.95 5.64
N ILE A 174 20.60 -6.89 5.36
CA ILE A 174 21.99 -6.55 5.07
C ILE A 174 21.99 -5.91 3.67
N ALA A 175 22.67 -4.78 3.52
CA ALA A 175 22.77 -4.10 2.22
C ALA A 175 23.47 -5.03 1.24
N THR A 176 22.72 -5.58 0.29
CA THR A 176 23.15 -6.75 -0.49
C THR A 176 23.14 -6.50 -2.01
N SER A 177 22.57 -5.39 -2.45
CA SER A 177 22.61 -4.95 -3.86
C SER A 177 22.47 -3.43 -3.95
N ASP A 178 22.96 -2.87 -5.06
CA ASP A 178 22.85 -1.45 -5.40
C ASP A 178 21.39 -0.98 -5.23
N PRO A 179 21.10 0.06 -4.41
CA PRO A 179 19.75 0.61 -4.23
C PRO A 179 19.01 0.90 -5.54
N SER A 180 19.75 1.08 -6.64
CA SER A 180 19.26 1.25 -8.01
C SER A 180 18.55 0.03 -8.63
N SER A 181 18.77 -1.17 -8.08
CA SER A 181 18.19 -2.43 -8.57
C SER A 181 16.81 -2.76 -8.00
N SER A 182 16.39 -2.05 -6.94
CA SER A 182 15.04 -2.17 -6.43
C SER A 182 14.07 -1.50 -7.39
N ASP A 183 13.00 -2.20 -7.77
CA ASP A 183 11.98 -1.64 -8.65
C ASP A 183 11.18 -0.58 -7.87
N ASN A 184 11.73 0.63 -7.81
CA ASN A 184 11.12 1.78 -7.14
C ASN A 184 9.69 2.02 -7.63
N SER A 185 9.36 1.61 -8.86
CA SER A 185 7.99 1.69 -9.37
C SER A 185 7.01 0.77 -8.61
N ILE A 186 7.44 -0.44 -8.23
CA ILE A 186 6.65 -1.37 -7.40
C ILE A 186 6.41 -0.75 -6.02
N LYS A 187 7.46 -0.27 -5.36
CA LYS A 187 7.33 0.33 -4.02
C LYS A 187 6.43 1.57 -4.05
N SER A 188 6.58 2.45 -5.05
CA SER A 188 5.70 3.61 -5.23
C SER A 188 4.24 3.21 -5.44
N ARG A 189 3.96 2.15 -6.21
CA ARG A 189 2.59 1.64 -6.39
C ARG A 189 1.99 1.09 -5.10
N ILE A 190 2.78 0.39 -4.29
CA ILE A 190 2.37 -0.12 -2.97
C ILE A 190 2.02 1.05 -2.04
N ILE A 191 2.88 2.07 -1.99
CA ILE A 191 2.66 3.29 -1.20
C ILE A 191 1.39 4.02 -1.67
N ALA A 192 1.20 4.18 -2.98
CA ALA A 192 -0.01 4.78 -3.54
C ALA A 192 -1.26 3.96 -3.18
N GLY A 193 -1.20 2.62 -3.31
CA GLY A 193 -2.28 1.72 -2.92
C GLY A 193 -2.67 1.86 -1.45
N PHE A 194 -1.69 1.96 -0.56
CA PHE A 194 -1.90 2.25 0.86
C PHE A 194 -2.65 3.58 1.08
N PHE A 195 -2.15 4.69 0.52
CA PHE A 195 -2.76 6.03 0.73
C PHE A 195 -4.09 6.25 0.02
N THR A 196 -4.43 5.41 -0.97
CA THR A 196 -5.72 5.47 -1.67
C THR A 196 -6.77 4.55 -1.06
N SER A 197 -6.35 3.63 -0.17
CA SER A 197 -7.25 2.65 0.46
C SER A 197 -8.05 3.18 1.64
N GLY A 198 -7.64 4.30 2.25
CA GLY A 198 -8.25 4.85 3.46
C GLY A 198 -7.58 4.43 4.77
N ILE A 199 -6.57 3.55 4.74
CA ILE A 199 -5.80 3.19 5.96
C ILE A 199 -5.13 4.42 6.57
N GLU A 200 -4.70 5.38 5.77
CA GLU A 200 -4.09 6.64 6.22
C GLU A 200 -5.04 7.46 7.11
N LYS A 201 -6.36 7.43 6.82
CA LYS A 201 -7.38 8.09 7.63
C LYS A 201 -7.59 7.38 8.96
N ILE A 202 -7.51 6.05 8.97
CA ILE A 202 -7.55 5.26 10.20
C ILE A 202 -6.36 5.65 11.07
N PHE A 203 -5.14 5.67 10.50
CA PHE A 203 -3.94 6.04 11.25
C PHE A 203 -4.04 7.46 11.83
N ALA A 204 -4.55 8.42 11.05
CA ALA A 204 -4.77 9.79 11.53
C ALA A 204 -5.78 9.87 12.69
N LYS A 205 -6.87 9.09 12.63
CA LYS A 205 -7.86 8.99 13.73
C LYS A 205 -7.20 8.44 15.01
N LEU A 206 -6.44 7.35 14.88
CA LEU A 206 -5.81 6.68 16.02
C LEU A 206 -4.67 7.50 16.64
N ALA A 207 -3.92 8.27 15.86
CA ALA A 207 -2.83 9.10 16.36
C ALA A 207 -3.28 10.17 17.38
N GLY A 208 -4.55 10.59 17.32
CA GLY A 208 -5.14 11.55 18.25
C GLY A 208 -5.88 10.92 19.43
N ASP A 209 -5.99 9.59 19.48
CA ASP A 209 -6.81 8.87 20.46
C ASP A 209 -5.94 8.10 21.46
N SER A 210 -5.90 8.60 22.70
CA SER A 210 -5.09 7.99 23.76
C SER A 210 -5.61 6.62 24.22
N LEU A 211 -6.86 6.27 23.89
CA LEU A 211 -7.42 4.95 24.17
C LEU A 211 -6.84 3.87 23.24
N GLU A 212 -6.34 4.26 22.07
CA GLU A 212 -5.86 3.35 21.02
C GLU A 212 -4.32 3.25 20.99
N ASN A 213 -3.66 3.69 22.07
CA ASN A 213 -2.20 3.79 22.16
C ASN A 213 -1.46 2.45 21.94
N GLU A 214 -2.13 1.31 22.12
CA GLU A 214 -1.55 -0.01 21.82
C GLU A 214 -1.17 -0.18 20.35
N PHE A 215 -1.85 0.53 19.43
CA PHE A 215 -1.58 0.48 17.99
C PHE A 215 -0.50 1.47 17.54
N SER A 216 -0.19 2.48 18.36
CA SER A 216 0.76 3.56 18.04
C SER A 216 2.15 3.07 17.62
N PRO A 217 2.77 2.05 18.26
CA PRO A 217 4.07 1.54 17.83
C PRO A 217 4.05 0.96 16.40
N TYR A 218 2.97 0.28 16.02
CA TYR A 218 2.82 -0.26 14.67
C TYR A 218 2.69 0.84 13.63
N ILE A 219 1.82 1.82 13.89
CA ILE A 219 1.58 2.97 13.01
C ILE A 219 2.90 3.71 12.77
N LEU A 220 3.63 4.02 13.84
CA LEU A 220 4.91 4.73 13.74
C LEU A 220 5.95 3.94 12.94
N ALA A 221 6.05 2.63 13.19
CA ALA A 221 6.98 1.76 12.46
C ALA A 221 6.66 1.71 10.95
N ILE A 222 5.38 1.58 10.59
CA ILE A 222 4.94 1.54 9.18
C ILE A 222 5.26 2.87 8.50
N LEU A 223 4.88 4.00 9.11
CA LEU A 223 5.15 5.33 8.55
C LEU A 223 6.66 5.58 8.39
N ALA A 224 7.47 5.20 9.38
CA ALA A 224 8.93 5.31 9.28
C ALA A 224 9.49 4.52 8.10
N LEU A 225 8.98 3.30 7.82
CA LEU A 225 9.40 2.49 6.69
C LEU A 225 8.94 3.08 5.34
N ILE A 226 7.74 3.64 5.27
CA ILE A 226 7.24 4.34 4.08
C ILE A 226 8.13 5.56 3.76
N PHE A 227 8.34 6.44 4.75
CA PHE A 227 9.08 7.69 4.53
C PHE A 227 10.59 7.49 4.36
N LYS A 228 11.17 6.41 4.88
CA LYS A 228 12.59 6.07 4.65
C LYS A 228 12.92 5.87 3.17
N ASN A 229 11.93 5.48 2.35
CA ASN A 229 12.09 5.26 0.92
C ASN A 229 11.73 6.49 0.06
N LEU A 230 11.26 7.57 0.67
CA LEU A 230 10.86 8.79 -0.03
C LEU A 230 11.93 9.87 0.16
N ASP A 231 12.22 10.63 -0.89
CA ASP A 231 13.05 11.83 -0.74
C ASP A 231 12.23 12.92 -0.03
N PRO A 232 12.63 13.37 1.18
CA PRO A 232 11.90 14.40 1.91
C PRO A 232 11.75 15.70 1.11
N LYS A 233 12.71 16.01 0.23
CA LYS A 233 12.63 17.18 -0.66
C LYS A 233 11.59 16.97 -1.75
N ALA A 234 11.56 15.80 -2.38
CA ALA A 234 10.52 15.49 -3.35
C ALA A 234 9.12 15.65 -2.71
N ILE A 235 8.91 15.11 -1.50
CA ILE A 235 7.62 15.25 -0.79
C ILE A 235 7.30 16.71 -0.43
N ALA A 236 8.28 17.45 0.12
CA ALA A 236 8.05 18.83 0.58
C ALA A 236 7.75 19.79 -0.58
N TYR A 237 8.32 19.53 -1.76
CA TYR A 237 8.28 20.45 -2.91
C TYR A 237 7.41 19.95 -4.07
N GLU A 238 6.92 18.71 -4.08
CA GLU A 238 6.01 18.16 -5.12
C GLU A 238 4.66 18.89 -5.21
N GLY A 239 4.29 19.67 -4.19
CA GLY A 239 3.13 20.57 -4.23
C GLY A 239 3.46 22.01 -4.60
N GLU A 240 4.72 22.46 -4.46
CA GLU A 240 5.07 23.87 -4.69
C GLU A 240 5.01 24.23 -6.18
N ALA A 241 5.45 23.32 -7.07
CA ALA A 241 5.34 23.55 -8.51
C ALA A 241 3.87 23.63 -8.96
N ASP A 242 3.02 22.74 -8.44
CA ASP A 242 1.59 22.68 -8.79
C ASP A 242 0.80 23.86 -8.18
N LEU A 243 1.16 24.31 -6.98
CA LEU A 243 0.61 25.51 -6.33
C LEU A 243 1.13 26.83 -6.97
N GLN A 244 2.39 26.87 -7.38
CA GLN A 244 2.95 28.01 -8.13
C GLN A 244 2.35 28.10 -9.54
N GLN A 245 2.05 26.95 -10.16
CA GLN A 245 1.41 26.91 -11.46
C GLN A 245 -0.06 27.29 -11.38
N LYS A 246 -0.81 26.75 -10.40
CA LYS A 246 -2.20 27.18 -10.13
C LYS A 246 -2.30 28.67 -9.78
N SER A 247 -1.41 29.20 -8.96
CA SER A 247 -1.41 30.64 -8.64
C SER A 247 -1.02 31.52 -9.82
N LYS A 248 -0.11 31.08 -10.71
CA LYS A 248 0.17 31.76 -11.98
C LYS A 248 -1.04 31.76 -12.91
N GLU A 249 -1.68 30.60 -13.09
CA GLU A 249 -2.87 30.46 -13.95
C GLU A 249 -4.04 31.32 -13.44
N GLU A 250 -4.24 31.40 -12.13
CA GLU A 250 -5.23 32.30 -11.51
C GLU A 250 -4.91 33.78 -11.75
N PHE A 251 -3.65 34.19 -11.56
CA PHE A 251 -3.20 35.57 -11.79
C PHE A 251 -3.32 35.99 -13.25
N GLU A 252 -2.94 35.12 -14.20
CA GLU A 252 -3.08 35.36 -15.64
C GLU A 252 -4.55 35.48 -16.07
N LYS A 253 -5.43 34.65 -15.49
CA LYS A 253 -6.87 34.73 -15.72
C LYS A 253 -7.47 36.03 -15.21
N GLU A 254 -7.07 36.48 -14.02
CA GLU A 254 -7.52 37.74 -13.44
C GLU A 254 -7.06 38.95 -14.26
N GLN A 255 -5.79 38.95 -14.72
CA GLN A 255 -5.25 39.98 -15.60
C GLN A 255 -5.99 40.02 -16.96
N SER A 256 -6.27 38.86 -17.55
CA SER A 256 -7.03 38.76 -18.81
C SER A 256 -8.44 39.32 -18.68
N ASN A 257 -9.13 39.01 -17.57
CA ASN A 257 -10.46 39.53 -17.28
C ASN A 257 -10.46 41.05 -17.09
N ALA A 258 -9.47 41.61 -16.39
CA ALA A 258 -9.34 43.06 -16.21
C ALA A 258 -9.10 43.77 -17.55
N ILE A 259 -8.24 43.22 -18.41
CA ILE A 259 -7.99 43.77 -19.76
C ILE A 259 -9.25 43.71 -20.62
N GLN A 260 -10.02 42.61 -20.56
CA GLN A 260 -11.29 42.52 -21.26
C GLN A 260 -12.31 43.55 -20.76
N ALA A 261 -12.41 43.75 -19.44
CA ALA A 261 -13.30 44.74 -18.86
C ALA A 261 -12.96 46.16 -19.33
N ILE A 262 -11.67 46.53 -19.33
CA ILE A 262 -11.20 47.83 -19.81
C ILE A 262 -11.54 48.01 -21.29
N LYS A 263 -11.27 47.01 -22.15
CA LYS A 263 -11.60 47.09 -23.58
C LYS A 263 -13.11 47.27 -23.81
N LEU A 264 -13.93 46.59 -23.02
CA LEU A 264 -15.39 46.67 -23.13
C LEU A 264 -15.91 48.05 -22.69
N GLU A 265 -15.28 48.64 -21.68
CA GLU A 265 -15.54 50.01 -21.21
C GLU A 265 -15.13 51.05 -22.28
N GLU A 266 -13.95 50.90 -22.87
CA GLU A 266 -13.47 51.77 -23.96
C GLU A 266 -14.37 51.70 -25.21
N GLU A 267 -14.85 50.51 -25.58
CA GLU A 267 -15.80 50.37 -26.68
C GLU A 267 -17.15 51.04 -26.39
N LYS A 268 -17.66 50.92 -25.15
CA LYS A 268 -18.88 51.62 -24.72
C LYS A 268 -18.69 53.13 -24.81
N GLN A 269 -17.57 53.66 -24.33
CA GLN A 269 -17.24 55.09 -24.41
C GLN A 269 -17.09 55.58 -25.85
N ARG A 270 -16.43 54.81 -26.72
CA ARG A 270 -16.33 55.14 -28.16
C ARG A 270 -17.69 55.16 -28.85
N LYS A 271 -18.57 54.21 -28.54
CA LYS A 271 -19.95 54.17 -29.06
C LYS A 271 -20.78 55.35 -28.54
N ALA A 272 -20.62 55.72 -27.27
CA ALA A 272 -21.28 56.89 -26.68
C ALA A 272 -20.82 58.22 -27.31
N ASN A 273 -19.51 58.40 -27.50
CA ASN A 273 -18.95 59.61 -28.12
C ASN A 273 -19.35 59.76 -29.59
N ARG A 274 -19.47 58.65 -30.35
CA ARG A 274 -20.02 58.69 -31.72
C ARG A 274 -21.49 59.13 -31.76
N ARG A 275 -22.28 58.78 -30.74
CA ARG A 275 -23.68 59.20 -30.62
C ARG A 275 -23.83 60.70 -30.35
N ASN A 276 -22.93 61.28 -29.52
CA ASN A 276 -22.96 62.71 -29.20
C ASN A 276 -22.57 63.60 -30.39
N PHE A 277 -21.73 63.11 -31.32
CA PHE A 277 -21.32 63.89 -32.50
C PHE A 277 -22.43 64.02 -33.56
N LEU A 278 -23.39 63.08 -33.60
CA LEU A 278 -24.51 63.09 -34.56
C LEU A 278 -25.70 63.96 -34.10
N SER A 279 -25.71 64.45 -32.86
CA SER A 279 -26.80 65.28 -32.31
C SER A 279 -26.53 66.79 -32.37
N GLY A 280 -25.36 67.21 -32.86
CA GLY A 280 -24.98 68.61 -33.00
C GLY A 280 -25.36 69.19 -34.36
N SER A 281 -26.65 69.26 -34.68
CA SER A 281 -27.11 70.07 -35.82
C SER A 281 -27.09 71.55 -35.42
N VAL A 282 -26.16 72.31 -36.00
CA VAL A 282 -26.06 73.78 -35.84
C VAL A 282 -27.30 74.42 -36.48
N VAL A 283 -28.11 75.10 -35.66
CA VAL A 283 -29.17 76.01 -36.13
C VAL A 283 -28.50 77.29 -36.61
N VAL A 284 -28.52 77.54 -37.92
CA VAL A 284 -28.17 78.85 -38.49
C VAL A 284 -29.32 79.80 -38.18
N LYS A 285 -29.06 80.88 -37.42
CA LYS A 285 -29.96 82.01 -37.28
C LYS A 285 -29.49 83.13 -38.21
N GLU A 286 -30.38 83.46 -39.15
CA GLU A 286 -30.52 84.63 -40.05
C GLU A 286 -29.27 85.17 -40.76
#